data_AF-A0A7Y0AUP5-F1
#
_entry.id   AF-A0A7Y0AUP5-F1
#
_cell.length_a   1.000
_cell.length_b   1.000
_cell.length_c   1.000
_cell.angle_alpha   90.00
_cell.angle_beta   90.00
_cell.angle_gamma   90.00
#
_symmetry.space_group_name_H-M   'P 1'
#
loop_
_entity.id
_entity.type
_entity.pdbx_description
1 polymer ?
#
loop_
_entity_poly.entity_id
_entity_poly.type
_entity_poly.pdbx_seq_one_letter_code
_entity_poly.pdbx_strand_id
1 'polypeptide(L)'
;MARTATSKGKPRKRASSRRKGSAGGGFGFWLLALVAVAVAIAIYDNRADLPRLIATYLPGPARHSAAEKPPTSASRAKTEAASNTATKPAAKPASKPAEGPTPPAEIGAEAVKAPATVPVPSGRPGDPSADGKGFSATFYFCGTSGLDNCVVDGDSFWFRKGRIALADVVAPATEGAKCQQERDRGFAAKVRLRQLLNAGRFEFSELKGQNVPESGPPMRVVTRDGRSLGAMLVSEGLAQPRFGQQKSWCP
;
A
#
# COMPACT_ATOMS: atom_id res chain seq x y z
N MET A 1 -36.69 4.36 -88.76
CA MET A 1 -37.78 3.42 -88.38
C MET A 1 -37.25 2.46 -87.31
N ALA A 2 -38.13 2.02 -86.39
CA ALA A 2 -37.92 1.15 -85.20
C ALA A 2 -37.16 1.80 -84.01
N ARG A 3 -37.73 2.13 -82.83
CA ARG A 3 -38.46 1.35 -81.78
C ARG A 3 -37.63 0.14 -81.31
N THR A 4 -37.32 -0.18 -80.05
CA THR A 4 -37.74 0.18 -78.68
C THR A 4 -36.83 -0.64 -77.72
N ALA A 5 -36.48 -0.15 -76.53
CA ALA A 5 -36.28 -1.02 -75.34
C ALA A 5 -36.19 -0.20 -74.04
N THR A 6 -37.33 -0.04 -73.38
CA THR A 6 -37.45 0.49 -72.01
C THR A 6 -37.16 -0.65 -71.03
N SER A 7 -36.06 -0.61 -70.28
CA SER A 7 -35.78 -1.61 -69.24
C SER A 7 -36.46 -1.20 -67.92
N LYS A 8 -37.29 -2.10 -67.40
CA LYS A 8 -38.14 -1.93 -66.22
C LYS A 8 -37.37 -2.45 -64.99
N GLY A 9 -36.93 -1.55 -64.12
CA GLY A 9 -36.22 -1.88 -62.88
C GLY A 9 -37.09 -2.67 -61.90
N LYS A 10 -36.54 -3.76 -61.35
CA LYS A 10 -37.16 -4.58 -60.29
C LYS A 10 -37.21 -3.81 -58.96
N PRO A 11 -38.28 -3.95 -58.14
CA PRO A 11 -38.35 -3.34 -56.82
C PRO A 11 -37.39 -4.04 -55.85
N ARG A 12 -36.48 -3.27 -55.22
CA ARG A 12 -35.65 -3.74 -54.09
C ARG A 12 -36.56 -3.93 -52.87
N LYS A 13 -36.75 -5.20 -52.48
CA LYS A 13 -37.40 -5.58 -51.22
C LYS A 13 -36.56 -5.08 -50.05
N ARG A 14 -37.16 -4.28 -49.15
CA ARG A 14 -36.60 -3.95 -47.83
C ARG A 14 -36.36 -5.25 -47.06
N ALA A 15 -35.10 -5.60 -46.82
CA ALA A 15 -34.75 -6.65 -45.88
C ALA A 15 -35.11 -6.17 -44.46
N SER A 16 -36.02 -6.86 -43.79
CA SER A 16 -36.23 -6.66 -42.35
C SER A 16 -34.96 -7.13 -41.64
N SER A 17 -34.28 -6.21 -40.97
CA SER A 17 -33.24 -6.60 -40.02
C SER A 17 -33.91 -7.45 -38.93
N ARG A 18 -33.51 -8.72 -38.86
CA ARG A 18 -33.79 -9.59 -37.73
C ARG A 18 -33.30 -8.86 -36.48
N ARG A 19 -34.22 -8.29 -35.70
CA ARG A 19 -33.97 -7.97 -34.30
C ARG A 19 -33.70 -9.31 -33.60
N LYS A 20 -32.42 -9.66 -33.45
CA LYS A 20 -32.01 -10.75 -32.58
C LYS A 20 -32.32 -10.29 -31.17
N GLY A 21 -33.31 -10.93 -30.54
CA GLY A 21 -33.76 -10.61 -29.20
C GLY A 21 -32.57 -10.58 -28.24
N SER A 22 -32.37 -9.42 -27.61
CA SER A 22 -31.49 -9.28 -26.47
C SER A 22 -32.11 -10.07 -25.32
N ALA A 23 -31.62 -11.30 -25.11
CA ALA A 23 -31.97 -12.09 -23.94
C ALA A 23 -31.12 -11.58 -22.76
N GLY A 24 -31.75 -10.81 -21.87
CA GLY A 24 -31.45 -10.78 -20.43
C GLY A 24 -30.00 -10.48 -20.03
N GLY A 25 -29.44 -9.36 -20.46
CA GLY A 25 -28.23 -8.81 -19.86
C GLY A 25 -28.55 -8.15 -18.52
N GLY A 26 -28.19 -8.79 -17.40
CA GLY A 26 -28.39 -8.18 -16.09
C GLY A 26 -27.63 -8.84 -14.94
N PHE A 27 -27.51 -10.18 -14.91
CA PHE A 27 -26.84 -10.85 -13.78
C PHE A 27 -25.93 -12.01 -14.18
N GLY A 28 -26.33 -12.84 -15.16
CA GLY A 28 -25.52 -13.99 -15.60
C GLY A 28 -24.17 -13.61 -16.21
N PHE A 29 -24.11 -12.53 -16.99
CA PHE A 29 -22.86 -12.01 -17.55
C PHE A 29 -21.91 -11.50 -16.45
N TRP A 30 -22.45 -10.81 -15.44
CA TRP A 30 -21.66 -10.30 -14.31
C TRP A 30 -21.16 -11.43 -13.41
N LEU A 31 -21.98 -12.47 -13.18
CA LEU A 31 -21.54 -13.66 -12.46
C LEU A 31 -20.44 -14.42 -13.21
N LEU A 32 -20.56 -14.61 -14.53
CA LEU A 32 -19.51 -15.22 -15.33
C LEU A 32 -18.22 -14.40 -15.32
N ALA A 33 -18.33 -13.06 -15.38
CA ALA A 33 -17.18 -12.19 -15.26
C ALA A 33 -16.51 -12.31 -13.88
N LEU A 34 -17.28 -12.37 -12.80
CA LEU A 34 -16.77 -12.54 -11.43
C LEU A 34 -16.05 -13.89 -11.29
N VAL A 35 -16.67 -14.98 -11.77
CA VAL A 35 -16.05 -16.32 -11.74
C VAL A 35 -14.76 -16.34 -12.55
N ALA A 36 -14.72 -15.71 -13.73
CA ALA A 36 -13.51 -15.62 -14.53
C ALA A 36 -12.37 -14.87 -13.81
N VAL A 37 -12.69 -13.77 -13.13
CA VAL A 37 -11.71 -13.01 -12.32
C VAL A 37 -11.22 -13.84 -11.14
N ALA A 38 -12.12 -14.52 -10.42
CA ALA A 38 -11.74 -15.37 -9.29
C ALA A 38 -10.82 -16.53 -9.72
N VAL A 39 -11.11 -17.17 -10.86
CA VAL A 39 -10.26 -18.22 -11.44
C VAL A 39 -8.90 -17.65 -11.85
N ALA A 40 -8.85 -16.47 -12.46
CA ALA A 40 -7.58 -15.84 -12.86
C ALA A 40 -6.70 -15.51 -11.64
N ILE A 41 -7.29 -15.02 -10.54
CA ILE A 41 -6.58 -14.77 -9.29
C ILE A 41 -6.04 -16.08 -8.70
N ALA A 42 -6.86 -17.13 -8.64
CA ALA A 42 -6.43 -18.43 -8.13
C ALA A 42 -5.25 -19.04 -8.92
N ILE A 43 -5.25 -18.87 -10.25
CA ILE A 43 -4.13 -19.28 -11.12
C ILE A 43 -2.89 -18.43 -10.86
N TYR A 44 -3.04 -17.11 -10.67
CA TYR A 44 -1.92 -16.20 -10.44
C TYR A 44 -1.25 -16.46 -9.08
N ASP A 45 -2.03 -16.65 -8.03
CA ASP A 45 -1.51 -16.92 -6.68
C ASP A 45 -0.84 -18.29 -6.59
N ASN A 46 -1.41 -19.32 -7.24
CA ASN A 46 -0.82 -20.66 -7.31
C ASN A 46 0.16 -20.86 -8.48
N ARG A 47 0.68 -19.78 -9.09
CA ARG A 47 1.57 -19.90 -10.26
C ARG A 47 2.85 -20.70 -10.01
N ALA A 48 3.30 -20.78 -8.76
CA ALA A 48 4.47 -21.57 -8.37
C ALA A 48 4.17 -23.08 -8.30
N ASP A 49 2.92 -23.47 -8.03
CA ASP A 49 2.49 -24.86 -7.86
C ASP A 49 1.85 -25.45 -9.13
N LEU A 50 1.38 -24.61 -10.05
CA LEU A 50 0.89 -25.02 -11.37
C LEU A 50 1.83 -25.97 -12.14
N PRO A 51 3.15 -25.74 -12.24
CA PRO A 51 4.03 -26.65 -12.98
C PRO A 51 4.11 -28.05 -12.34
N ARG A 52 3.90 -28.18 -11.02
CA ARG A 52 3.87 -29.47 -10.32
C ARG A 52 2.58 -30.23 -10.60
N LEU A 53 1.44 -29.54 -10.60
CA LEU A 53 0.12 -30.12 -10.89
C LEU A 53 -0.04 -30.51 -12.37
N ILE A 54 0.52 -29.73 -13.28
CA ILE A 54 0.55 -30.03 -14.71
C ILE A 54 1.42 -31.26 -14.98
N ALA A 55 2.53 -31.44 -14.25
CA ALA A 55 3.39 -32.62 -14.37
C ALA A 55 2.75 -33.91 -13.86
N THR A 56 1.80 -33.84 -12.92
CA THR A 56 1.05 -35.02 -12.43
C THR A 56 -0.18 -35.36 -13.29
N TYR A 57 -0.74 -34.41 -14.03
CA TYR A 57 -1.97 -34.62 -14.81
C TYR A 57 -1.77 -34.76 -16.33
N LEU A 58 -0.63 -34.36 -16.90
CA LEU A 58 -0.32 -34.62 -18.31
C LEU A 58 0.73 -35.75 -18.45
N PRO A 59 0.41 -36.86 -19.14
CA PRO A 59 1.42 -37.82 -19.55
C PRO A 59 2.26 -37.19 -20.67
N GLY A 60 3.46 -36.70 -20.33
CA GLY A 60 4.44 -36.25 -21.31
C GLY A 60 5.16 -37.44 -21.96
N PRO A 61 5.40 -37.42 -23.29
CA PRO A 61 6.15 -38.47 -23.97
C PRO A 61 7.63 -38.46 -23.55
N ALA A 62 8.22 -39.65 -23.62
CA ALA A 62 9.57 -40.01 -23.20
C ALA A 62 10.65 -39.00 -23.61
N ARG A 63 11.43 -38.53 -22.62
CA ARG A 63 12.74 -37.94 -22.87
C ARG A 63 13.75 -39.07 -23.07
N HIS A 64 14.35 -39.12 -24.25
CA HIS A 64 15.59 -39.86 -24.45
C HIS A 64 16.70 -39.21 -23.61
N SER A 65 17.13 -39.91 -22.56
CA SER A 65 18.41 -39.63 -21.89
C SER A 65 19.46 -40.58 -22.45
N ALA A 66 20.33 -40.04 -23.31
CA ALA A 66 21.70 -40.51 -23.52
C ALA A 66 22.59 -39.52 -22.75
N ALA A 67 23.66 -39.85 -22.04
CA ALA A 67 24.32 -41.11 -21.77
C ALA A 67 25.13 -40.93 -20.47
N GLU A 68 25.46 -42.07 -19.87
CA GLU A 68 26.22 -42.26 -18.62
C GLU A 68 27.73 -42.35 -18.88
N LYS A 69 28.58 -41.83 -17.97
CA LYS A 69 29.59 -42.60 -17.19
C LYS A 69 30.61 -41.74 -16.42
N PRO A 70 30.94 -42.10 -15.15
CA PRO A 70 32.20 -41.79 -14.43
C PRO A 70 33.13 -43.04 -14.49
N PRO A 71 34.15 -43.32 -13.62
CA PRO A 71 34.87 -42.53 -12.58
C PRO A 71 36.43 -42.69 -12.62
N THR A 72 37.19 -41.95 -11.79
CA THR A 72 38.49 -42.44 -11.25
C THR A 72 38.69 -42.00 -9.79
N SER A 73 39.42 -42.85 -9.07
CA SER A 73 39.53 -42.96 -7.61
C SER A 73 41.00 -42.85 -7.16
N ALA A 74 41.20 -42.92 -5.83
CA ALA A 74 42.44 -43.04 -5.03
C ALA A 74 43.06 -41.70 -4.54
N SER A 75 43.46 -41.53 -3.26
CA SER A 75 44.09 -42.51 -2.37
C SER A 75 43.85 -42.28 -0.85
N ARG A 76 43.80 -43.41 -0.15
CA ARG A 76 44.00 -43.78 1.29
C ARG A 76 45.39 -43.32 1.83
N ALA A 77 45.78 -43.31 3.12
CA ALA A 77 45.25 -43.65 4.45
C ALA A 77 46.27 -43.18 5.55
N LYS A 78 45.86 -43.24 6.84
CA LYS A 78 46.62 -43.67 8.08
C LYS A 78 46.46 -42.69 9.27
N THR A 79 45.58 -42.95 10.25
CA THR A 79 45.75 -43.57 11.61
C THR A 79 46.83 -42.87 12.47
N GLU A 80 46.59 -42.29 13.66
CA GLU A 80 46.16 -42.80 15.00
C GLU A 80 45.70 -41.60 15.88
N ALA A 81 44.55 -41.63 16.57
CA ALA A 81 44.24 -42.18 17.91
C ALA A 81 44.61 -41.28 19.12
N ALA A 82 43.58 -40.76 19.81
CA ALA A 82 43.43 -40.60 21.29
C ALA A 82 42.36 -39.51 21.59
N SER A 83 41.12 -39.91 21.96
CA SER A 83 40.55 -39.89 23.34
C SER A 83 39.84 -38.56 23.65
N ASN A 84 38.58 -38.43 24.07
CA ASN A 84 37.73 -39.22 24.99
C ASN A 84 36.25 -38.87 24.72
N THR A 85 35.38 -39.84 24.46
CA THR A 85 34.43 -40.50 25.38
C THR A 85 33.02 -39.90 25.37
N ALA A 86 32.08 -40.69 24.86
CA ALA A 86 30.64 -40.46 24.79
C ALA A 86 29.94 -40.72 26.13
N THR A 87 28.77 -40.12 26.38
CA THR A 87 27.61 -40.84 26.97
C THR A 87 26.29 -40.10 26.65
N LYS A 88 25.27 -40.87 26.23
CA LYS A 88 23.88 -40.50 25.91
C LYS A 88 23.01 -40.46 27.21
N PRO A 89 21.67 -40.25 27.21
CA PRO A 89 20.99 -39.38 28.17
C PRO A 89 20.20 -40.16 29.24
N ALA A 90 19.96 -39.53 30.40
CA ALA A 90 19.06 -40.06 31.43
C ALA A 90 17.96 -39.06 31.77
N ALA A 91 16.74 -39.57 31.90
CA ALA A 91 15.52 -38.85 32.14
C ALA A 91 15.34 -38.40 33.61
N LYS A 92 14.68 -37.24 33.75
CA LYS A 92 13.85 -36.66 34.84
C LYS A 92 13.97 -37.21 36.28
N PRO A 93 13.93 -36.29 37.26
CA PRO A 93 12.71 -36.23 38.08
C PRO A 93 12.08 -34.84 38.17
N ALA A 94 10.76 -34.85 38.34
CA ALA A 94 9.91 -33.69 38.56
C ALA A 94 10.30 -32.92 39.82
N SER A 95 10.41 -31.59 39.69
CA SER A 95 10.56 -30.65 40.81
C SER A 95 9.35 -29.70 40.81
N LYS A 96 8.81 -29.47 42.01
CA LYS A 96 7.55 -28.79 42.33
C LYS A 96 7.51 -27.33 41.86
N PRO A 97 6.33 -26.70 41.68
CA PRO A 97 6.22 -25.27 41.41
C PRO A 97 6.74 -24.49 42.63
N ALA A 98 7.77 -23.66 42.43
CA ALA A 98 8.20 -22.70 43.42
C ALA A 98 7.32 -21.46 43.33
N GLU A 99 6.74 -21.08 44.47
CA GLU A 99 6.07 -19.83 44.81
C GLU A 99 6.42 -18.66 43.87
N GLY A 100 5.41 -18.16 43.15
CA GLY A 100 5.53 -16.90 42.41
C GLY A 100 5.65 -15.70 43.35
N PRO A 101 6.19 -14.57 42.90
CA PRO A 101 6.25 -13.36 43.71
C PRO A 101 4.84 -12.87 44.05
N THR A 102 4.56 -12.73 45.34
CA THR A 102 3.32 -12.16 45.88
C THR A 102 3.09 -10.74 45.34
N PRO A 103 1.89 -10.41 44.84
CA PRO A 103 1.57 -9.04 44.43
C PRO A 103 1.54 -8.10 45.64
N PRO A 104 1.98 -6.83 45.51
CA PRO A 104 1.87 -5.86 46.60
C PRO A 104 0.40 -5.50 46.88
N ALA A 105 0.14 -5.18 48.16
CA ALA A 105 -1.15 -4.88 48.75
C ALA A 105 -1.98 -3.82 47.99
N GLU A 106 -3.31 -3.98 48.02
CA GLU A 106 -4.26 -3.03 47.42
C GLU A 106 -4.13 -1.64 48.05
N ILE A 107 -3.65 -0.69 47.23
CA ILE A 107 -3.55 0.71 47.59
C ILE A 107 -4.97 1.28 47.48
N GLY A 108 -5.45 1.86 48.58
CA GLY A 108 -6.81 2.35 48.75
C GLY A 108 -7.30 3.24 47.60
N ALA A 109 -8.57 3.06 47.28
CA ALA A 109 -9.33 3.90 46.37
C ALA A 109 -9.49 5.30 46.95
N GLU A 110 -8.49 6.17 46.75
CA GLU A 110 -8.67 7.61 46.85
C GLU A 110 -8.96 8.18 45.46
N ALA A 111 -10.10 8.85 45.36
CA ALA A 111 -10.70 9.33 44.13
C ALA A 111 -9.76 10.29 43.37
N VAL A 112 -9.18 9.81 42.27
CA VAL A 112 -8.56 10.67 41.27
C VAL A 112 -9.68 11.42 40.54
N LYS A 113 -9.78 12.73 40.77
CA LYS A 113 -10.61 13.63 39.96
C LYS A 113 -10.34 13.37 38.48
N ALA A 114 -11.40 13.07 37.72
CA ALA A 114 -11.33 12.86 36.28
C ALA A 114 -10.61 14.04 35.59
N PRO A 115 -9.60 13.79 34.75
CA PRO A 115 -9.04 14.85 33.92
C PRO A 115 -10.13 15.35 32.95
N ALA A 116 -10.15 16.67 32.76
CA ALA A 116 -11.08 17.35 31.88
C ALA A 116 -11.20 16.65 30.53
N THR A 117 -12.44 16.45 30.08
CA THR A 117 -12.82 15.89 28.80
C THR A 117 -12.05 16.56 27.66
N VAL A 118 -11.11 15.83 27.07
CA VAL A 118 -10.57 16.16 25.76
C VAL A 118 -11.76 16.13 24.78
N PRO A 119 -12.03 17.18 23.99
CA PRO A 119 -13.11 17.15 23.01
C PRO A 119 -12.86 16.02 22.02
N VAL A 120 -13.75 15.03 22.01
CA VAL A 120 -13.80 14.02 20.94
C VAL A 120 -14.35 14.74 19.71
N PRO A 121 -13.59 14.88 18.61
CA PRO A 121 -14.09 15.57 17.44
C PRO A 121 -15.24 14.77 16.83
N SER A 122 -16.35 15.45 16.54
CA SER A 122 -17.59 14.87 16.01
C SER A 122 -17.50 14.45 14.53
N GLY A 123 -16.34 14.00 14.06
CA GLY A 123 -16.13 13.56 12.69
C GLY A 123 -16.54 12.10 12.49
N ARG A 124 -17.16 11.80 11.35
CA ARG A 124 -17.36 10.42 10.87
C ARG A 124 -16.00 9.71 10.76
N PRO A 125 -15.89 8.40 11.04
CA PRO A 125 -14.66 7.66 10.80
C PRO A 125 -14.22 7.83 9.34
N GLY A 126 -13.05 8.44 9.09
CA GLY A 126 -12.52 8.70 7.76
C GLY A 126 -12.58 10.16 7.29
N ASP A 127 -13.32 11.03 7.97
CA ASP A 127 -13.20 12.47 7.75
C ASP A 127 -12.06 13.01 8.62
N PRO A 128 -10.96 13.55 8.05
CA PRO A 128 -9.98 14.27 8.84
C PRO A 128 -10.71 15.47 9.42
N SER A 129 -11.01 15.39 10.71
CA SER A 129 -11.88 16.34 11.42
C SER A 129 -11.60 17.77 10.95
N ALA A 130 -12.69 18.50 10.67
CA ALA A 130 -12.69 19.95 10.49
C ALA A 130 -11.79 20.59 11.55
N ASP A 131 -11.07 21.63 11.12
CA ASP A 131 -10.10 22.44 11.88
C ASP A 131 -10.05 22.18 13.39
N GLY A 132 -8.85 21.88 13.89
CA GLY A 132 -8.70 21.47 15.27
C GLY A 132 -7.29 21.65 15.79
N LYS A 133 -7.16 21.59 17.12
CA LYS A 133 -5.90 21.84 17.82
C LYS A 133 -5.47 20.62 18.63
N GLY A 134 -4.16 20.51 18.86
CA GLY A 134 -3.59 19.55 19.80
C GLY A 134 -3.59 18.09 19.33
N PHE A 135 -3.62 17.84 18.02
CA PHE A 135 -3.49 16.50 17.45
C PHE A 135 -2.10 15.94 17.68
N SER A 136 -2.00 14.63 17.89
CA SER A 136 -0.74 13.90 18.05
C SER A 136 -0.93 12.49 17.55
N ALA A 137 0.11 11.95 16.91
CA ALA A 137 0.21 10.56 16.47
C ALA A 137 1.68 10.23 16.17
N THR A 138 1.98 8.94 16.08
CA THR A 138 3.25 8.46 15.53
C THR A 138 3.07 8.17 14.05
N PHE A 139 3.81 8.90 13.22
CA PHE A 139 3.83 8.74 11.78
C PHE A 139 5.02 7.90 11.34
N TYR A 140 4.74 6.97 10.44
CA TYR A 140 5.73 6.14 9.76
C TYR A 140 5.84 6.57 8.29
N PHE A 141 6.67 5.89 7.51
CA PHE A 141 6.60 6.03 6.05
C PHE A 141 5.54 5.10 5.50
N CYS A 142 4.78 5.58 4.51
CA CYS A 142 3.79 4.73 3.86
C CYS A 142 4.51 3.59 3.12
N GLY A 143 4.07 2.37 3.40
CA GLY A 143 4.42 1.16 2.67
C GLY A 143 3.17 0.51 2.07
N THR A 144 3.28 -0.76 1.69
CA THR A 144 2.18 -1.53 1.07
C THR A 144 1.08 -1.93 2.06
N SER A 145 1.34 -1.86 3.37
CA SER A 145 0.45 -2.35 4.43
C SER A 145 -0.67 -1.39 4.85
N GLY A 146 -0.79 -0.22 4.20
CA GLY A 146 -1.94 0.68 4.41
C GLY A 146 -2.06 1.25 5.82
N LEU A 147 -0.95 1.73 6.41
CA LEU A 147 -0.97 2.33 7.75
C LEU A 147 -1.84 3.60 7.78
N ASP A 148 -2.62 3.75 8.85
CA ASP A 148 -3.52 4.90 9.05
C ASP A 148 -2.78 6.23 9.29
N ASN A 149 -1.55 6.17 9.84
CA ASN A 149 -0.71 7.34 10.14
C ASN A 149 0.66 7.19 9.45
N CYS A 150 0.76 7.62 8.20
CA CYS A 150 1.98 7.48 7.43
C CYS A 150 2.21 8.64 6.45
N VAL A 151 3.47 8.98 6.19
CA VAL A 151 3.85 10.04 5.26
C VAL A 151 4.07 9.45 3.86
N VAL A 152 3.38 10.01 2.87
CA VAL A 152 3.45 9.57 1.46
C VAL A 152 4.59 10.32 0.76
N ASP A 153 4.51 11.64 0.76
CA ASP A 153 5.47 12.58 0.13
C ASP A 153 5.74 13.76 1.07
N GLY A 154 6.61 14.70 0.68
CA GLY A 154 6.92 15.88 1.47
C GLY A 154 5.77 16.88 1.68
N ASP A 155 4.63 16.69 1.02
CA ASP A 155 3.43 17.53 1.14
C ASP A 155 2.14 16.72 1.35
N SER A 156 2.21 15.39 1.51
CA SER A 156 1.01 14.57 1.72
C SER A 156 1.25 13.40 2.67
N PHE A 157 0.27 13.16 3.54
CA PHE A 157 0.32 12.11 4.55
C PHE A 157 -1.09 11.61 4.90
N TRP A 158 -1.15 10.41 5.45
CA TRP A 158 -2.34 9.82 6.02
C TRP A 158 -2.39 10.08 7.51
N PHE A 159 -3.57 10.47 8.00
CA PHE A 159 -3.87 10.61 9.41
C PHE A 159 -5.28 10.10 9.69
N ARG A 160 -5.40 9.14 10.60
CA ARG A 160 -6.70 8.52 10.99
C ARG A 160 -7.55 8.10 9.78
N LYS A 161 -6.93 7.45 8.78
CA LYS A 161 -7.57 7.00 7.52
C LYS A 161 -7.98 8.10 6.55
N GLY A 162 -7.69 9.36 6.84
CA GLY A 162 -7.85 10.47 5.91
C GLY A 162 -6.51 10.84 5.28
N ARG A 163 -6.46 10.94 3.95
CA ARG A 163 -5.30 11.54 3.25
C ARG A 163 -5.39 13.05 3.37
N ILE A 164 -4.33 13.69 3.82
CA ILE A 164 -4.23 15.15 3.99
C ILE A 164 -3.07 15.64 3.12
N ALA A 165 -3.32 16.70 2.37
CA ALA A 165 -2.29 17.44 1.64
C ALA A 165 -2.01 18.79 2.33
N LEU A 166 -0.74 19.21 2.37
CA LEU A 166 -0.35 20.51 2.91
C LEU A 166 -0.83 21.61 1.96
N ALA A 167 -1.71 22.47 2.46
CA ALA A 167 -2.37 23.49 1.65
C ALA A 167 -1.43 24.63 1.22
N ASP A 168 -0.36 24.89 1.96
CA ASP A 168 0.53 26.02 1.77
C ASP A 168 1.76 25.70 0.90
N VAL A 169 2.09 24.42 0.72
CA VAL A 169 3.31 23.99 0.02
C VAL A 169 3.09 22.83 -0.94
N VAL A 170 3.97 22.72 -1.93
CA VAL A 170 4.10 21.57 -2.83
C VAL A 170 5.50 21.00 -2.67
N ALA A 171 5.59 19.68 -2.56
CA ALA A 171 6.85 18.96 -2.46
C ALA A 171 7.15 18.18 -3.75
N PRO A 172 8.44 17.92 -4.05
CA PRO A 172 8.82 16.99 -5.10
C PRO A 172 8.31 15.57 -4.80
N ALA A 173 7.86 14.86 -5.83
CA ALA A 173 7.32 13.51 -5.68
C ALA A 173 8.42 12.48 -5.37
N THR A 174 8.13 11.46 -4.55
CA THR A 174 9.10 10.36 -4.37
C THR A 174 8.92 9.26 -5.41
N GLU A 175 7.72 8.70 -5.55
CA GLU A 175 7.49 7.56 -6.45
C GLU A 175 7.30 8.00 -7.90
N GLY A 176 6.63 9.13 -8.11
CA GLY A 176 6.33 9.73 -9.42
C GLY A 176 7.35 10.76 -9.92
N ALA A 177 8.57 10.78 -9.36
CA ALA A 177 9.60 11.73 -9.73
C ALA A 177 9.97 11.64 -11.22
N LYS A 178 10.13 12.77 -11.90
CA LYS A 178 10.51 12.88 -13.31
C LYS A 178 12.02 12.72 -13.54
N CYS A 179 12.82 12.97 -12.50
CA CYS A 179 14.27 12.86 -12.53
C CYS A 179 14.81 12.43 -11.15
N GLN A 180 16.08 12.00 -11.09
CA GLN A 180 16.68 11.57 -9.83
C GLN A 180 16.81 12.70 -8.81
N GLN A 181 17.14 13.92 -9.26
CA GLN A 181 17.22 15.07 -8.36
C GLN A 181 15.88 15.38 -7.68
N GLU A 182 14.76 15.24 -8.40
CA GLU A 182 13.43 15.37 -7.82
C GLU A 182 13.17 14.26 -6.78
N ARG A 183 13.51 13.01 -7.10
CA ARG A 183 13.34 11.87 -6.18
C ARG A 183 14.13 12.05 -4.88
N ASP A 184 15.39 12.47 -4.98
CA ASP A 184 16.27 12.70 -3.82
C ASP A 184 15.73 13.81 -2.92
N ARG A 185 15.30 14.94 -3.52
CA ARG A 185 14.66 16.03 -2.79
C ARG A 185 13.33 15.60 -2.18
N GLY A 186 12.54 14.81 -2.90
CA GLY A 186 11.27 14.26 -2.43
C GLY A 186 11.47 13.38 -1.19
N PHE A 187 12.49 12.53 -1.20
CA PHE A 187 12.83 11.69 -0.06
C PHE A 187 13.27 12.53 1.15
N ALA A 188 14.13 13.53 0.93
CA ALA A 188 14.54 14.45 1.99
C ALA A 188 13.34 15.19 2.60
N ALA A 189 12.43 15.71 1.76
CA ALA A 189 11.20 16.38 2.20
C ALA A 189 10.28 15.43 3.00
N LYS A 190 10.09 14.20 2.52
CA LYS A 190 9.30 13.15 3.20
C LYS A 190 9.87 12.80 4.57
N VAL A 191 11.18 12.60 4.68
CA VAL A 191 11.86 12.32 5.96
C VAL A 191 11.65 13.47 6.94
N ARG A 192 11.81 14.71 6.46
CA ARG A 192 11.67 15.90 7.28
C ARG A 192 10.23 16.13 7.75
N LEU A 193 9.25 15.97 6.87
CA LEU A 193 7.85 16.11 7.24
C LEU A 193 7.47 15.13 8.36
N ARG A 194 7.91 13.86 8.26
CA ARG A 194 7.71 12.86 9.32
C ARG A 194 8.33 13.32 10.65
N GLN A 195 9.56 13.85 10.62
CA GLN A 195 10.20 14.37 11.84
C GLN A 195 9.38 15.50 12.47
N LEU A 196 8.89 16.44 11.66
CA LEU A 196 8.08 17.57 12.14
C LEU A 196 6.76 17.11 12.75
N LEU A 197 6.07 16.16 12.12
CA LEU A 197 4.81 15.58 12.62
C LEU A 197 5.01 14.79 13.92
N ASN A 198 6.12 14.06 14.04
CA ASN A 198 6.43 13.26 15.24
C ASN A 198 7.04 14.09 16.37
N ALA A 199 7.49 15.31 16.11
CA ALA A 199 8.18 16.14 17.10
C ALA A 199 7.22 16.76 18.14
N GLY A 200 5.92 16.55 18.03
CA GLY A 200 4.96 16.98 19.04
C GLY A 200 3.55 17.16 18.50
N ARG A 201 2.75 17.92 19.26
CA ARG A 201 1.36 18.20 18.89
C ARG A 201 1.32 19.20 17.74
N PHE A 202 0.32 19.05 16.87
CA PHE A 202 0.08 19.95 15.75
C PHE A 202 -1.41 20.28 15.63
N GLU A 203 -1.71 21.24 14.79
CA GLU A 203 -3.05 21.78 14.57
C GLU A 203 -3.36 21.78 13.06
N PHE A 204 -4.63 21.55 12.73
CA PHE A 204 -5.13 21.72 11.38
C PHE A 204 -5.89 23.03 11.27
N SER A 205 -5.61 23.76 10.20
CA SER A 205 -6.35 24.96 9.83
C SER A 205 -6.63 24.98 8.34
N GLU A 206 -7.78 25.53 7.96
CA GLU A 206 -8.09 25.84 6.58
C GLU A 206 -7.20 26.95 6.05
N LEU A 207 -6.75 26.76 4.81
CA LEU A 207 -6.14 27.85 4.08
C LEU A 207 -7.25 28.82 3.68
N LYS A 208 -7.23 30.03 4.25
CA LYS A 208 -8.18 31.08 3.91
C LYS A 208 -7.95 31.54 2.46
N GLY A 209 -8.88 31.26 1.55
CA GLY A 209 -8.87 31.77 0.18
C GLY A 209 -9.54 30.87 -0.86
N GLN A 210 -9.88 31.44 -2.03
CA GLN A 210 -10.66 30.79 -3.11
C GLN A 210 -9.87 29.76 -3.95
N ASN A 211 -8.64 29.43 -3.58
CA ASN A 211 -7.71 28.67 -4.43
C ASN A 211 -7.46 27.23 -3.97
N VAL A 212 -8.31 26.70 -3.09
CA VAL A 212 -8.29 25.27 -2.74
C VAL A 212 -9.13 24.53 -3.78
N PRO A 213 -8.55 23.68 -4.65
CA PRO A 213 -9.32 22.84 -5.56
C PRO A 213 -10.40 22.04 -4.84
N GLU A 214 -11.59 22.03 -5.44
CA GLU A 214 -12.77 21.31 -4.95
C GLU A 214 -12.63 19.79 -5.11
N SER A 215 -11.72 19.34 -5.97
CA SER A 215 -11.40 17.93 -6.18
C SER A 215 -10.01 17.57 -5.68
N GLY A 216 -9.88 16.39 -5.08
CA GLY A 216 -8.62 15.86 -4.55
C GLY A 216 -8.67 15.57 -3.05
N PRO A 217 -7.53 15.20 -2.43
CA PRO A 217 -7.47 15.03 -0.99
C PRO A 217 -7.71 16.37 -0.29
N PRO A 218 -8.34 16.36 0.90
CA PRO A 218 -8.54 17.57 1.68
C PRO A 218 -7.20 18.26 1.99
N MET A 219 -7.17 19.57 1.75
CA MET A 219 -5.99 20.40 1.99
C MET A 219 -6.11 21.13 3.31
N ARG A 220 -5.08 21.01 4.15
CA ARG A 220 -4.99 21.66 5.46
C ARG A 220 -3.62 22.32 5.61
N VAL A 221 -3.58 23.48 6.26
CA VAL A 221 -2.35 24.05 6.78
C VAL A 221 -2.08 23.39 8.12
N VAL A 222 -0.92 22.74 8.23
CA VAL A 222 -0.48 22.06 9.46
C VAL A 222 0.44 22.99 10.22
N THR A 223 0.05 23.35 11.44
CA THR A 223 0.81 24.29 12.26
C THR A 223 1.18 23.70 13.61
N ARG A 224 2.27 24.24 14.19
CA ARG A 224 2.66 24.00 15.57
C ARG A 224 3.13 25.31 16.16
N ASP A 225 2.54 25.70 17.29
CA ASP A 225 2.83 26.97 17.97
C ASP A 225 2.74 28.19 17.03
N GLY A 226 1.74 28.18 16.14
CA GLY A 226 1.52 29.23 15.14
C GLY A 226 2.48 29.21 13.94
N ARG A 227 3.43 28.27 13.87
CA ARG A 227 4.36 28.12 12.73
C ARG A 227 3.88 26.99 11.82
N SER A 228 3.76 27.27 10.52
CA SER A 228 3.45 26.22 9.53
C SER A 228 4.62 25.26 9.38
N LEU A 229 4.31 23.96 9.41
CA LEU A 229 5.28 22.90 9.10
C LEU A 229 5.65 22.91 7.61
N GLY A 230 4.71 23.27 6.73
CA GLY A 230 4.98 23.47 5.31
C GLY A 230 5.99 24.61 5.08
N ALA A 231 5.77 25.76 5.72
CA ALA A 231 6.69 26.88 5.66
C ALA A 231 8.11 26.52 6.16
N MET A 232 8.23 25.63 7.16
CA MET A 232 9.54 25.11 7.57
C MET A 232 10.22 24.34 6.44
N LEU A 233 9.50 23.45 5.74
CA LEU A 233 10.04 22.72 4.59
C LEU A 233 10.50 23.65 3.46
N VAL A 234 9.77 24.74 3.21
CA VAL A 234 10.16 25.76 2.22
C VAL A 234 11.43 26.48 2.68
N SER A 235 11.51 26.89 3.94
CA SER A 235 12.70 27.57 4.48
C SER A 235 13.96 26.69 4.45
N GLU A 236 13.79 25.37 4.50
CA GLU A 236 14.85 24.38 4.39
C GLU A 236 15.16 23.99 2.93
N GLY A 237 14.45 24.56 1.95
CA GLY A 237 14.65 24.26 0.52
C GLY A 237 14.14 22.88 0.08
N LEU A 238 13.30 22.24 0.89
CA LEU A 238 12.76 20.89 0.64
C LEU A 238 11.40 20.92 -0.09
N ALA A 239 10.71 22.05 -0.04
CA ALA A 239 9.42 22.27 -0.70
C ALA A 239 9.36 23.67 -1.31
N GLN A 240 8.34 23.92 -2.12
CA GLN A 240 8.04 25.25 -2.67
C GLN A 240 6.66 25.72 -2.21
N PRO A 241 6.42 27.04 -2.11
CA PRO A 241 5.08 27.56 -1.89
C PRO A 241 4.10 27.01 -2.93
N ARG A 242 2.91 26.62 -2.49
CA ARG A 242 1.87 26.10 -3.41
C ARG A 242 1.39 27.18 -4.37
N PHE A 243 1.29 28.41 -3.89
CA PHE A 243 0.86 29.56 -4.67
C PHE A 243 2.05 30.41 -5.08
N GLY A 244 2.03 30.87 -6.33
CA GLY A 244 3.11 31.66 -6.92
C GLY A 244 3.92 30.89 -7.96
N GLN A 245 5.10 31.42 -8.28
CA GLN A 245 5.99 30.83 -9.28
C GLN A 245 6.74 29.63 -8.68
N GLN A 246 6.51 28.46 -9.27
CA GLN A 246 7.20 27.22 -8.91
C GLN A 246 8.35 26.96 -9.89
N LYS A 247 9.53 26.66 -9.34
CA LYS A 247 10.71 26.23 -10.10
C LYS A 247 10.65 24.72 -10.36
N SER A 248 11.20 24.32 -11.49
CA SER A 248 11.45 22.91 -11.80
C SER A 248 12.36 22.28 -10.73
N TRP A 249 12.06 21.03 -10.37
CA TRP A 249 12.93 20.18 -9.55
C TRP A 249 13.98 19.42 -10.36
N CYS A 250 13.82 19.42 -11.68
CA CYS A 250 14.73 18.81 -12.62
C CYS A 250 15.59 19.88 -13.30
N PRO A 251 16.84 19.51 -13.66
CA PRO A 251 17.73 20.39 -14.43
C PRO A 251 17.19 20.68 -15.83
#